data_AF-A0A2H0XYJ5-F1
#
_entry.id   AF-A0A2H0XYJ5-F1
#
_cell.length_a   1.000
_cell.length_b   1.000
_cell.length_c   1.000
_cell.angle_alpha   90.00
_cell.angle_beta   90.00
_cell.angle_gamma   90.00
#
_symmetry.space_group_name_H-M   'P 1'
#
loop_
_entity.id
_entity.type
_entity.pdbx_description
1 polymer ?
#
loop_
_entity_poly.entity_id
_entity_poly.type
_entity_poly.pdbx_seq_one_letter_code
_entity_poly.pdbx_strand_id
1 'polypeptide(L)'
;GLELIKKEVLQRFVDGIKKEQIPFCGVLFAGLIFTPGGPKVLEFNCRFGDPETQSIMPLVAGDLLQMLKACADKDLSGRKLEISRKTCVSVVLASGGYPENPEKGKEITGLYKVPAGALVFHAGTVKKDDGYVTGGG
;
A
#
# COMPACT_ATOMS: atom_id res chain seq x y z
N GLY A 1 -12.60 15.35 -8.36
CA GLY A 1 -12.38 13.96 -7.89
C GLY A 1 -11.76 13.95 -6.51
N LEU A 2 -10.45 14.25 -6.39
CA LEU A 2 -9.69 14.14 -5.13
C LEU A 2 -10.24 15.01 -3.99
N GLU A 3 -10.59 16.27 -4.26
CA GLU A 3 -11.17 17.17 -3.25
C GLU A 3 -12.51 16.65 -2.69
N LEU A 4 -13.32 16.00 -3.54
CA LEU A 4 -14.58 15.40 -3.12
C LEU A 4 -14.32 14.22 -2.16
N ILE A 5 -13.35 13.36 -2.48
CA ILE A 5 -12.94 12.25 -1.59
C ILE A 5 -12.45 12.80 -0.25
N LYS A 6 -11.57 13.82 -0.30
CA LYS A 6 -11.02 14.44 0.91
C LYS A 6 -12.12 14.97 1.82
N LYS A 7 -13.09 15.70 1.26
CA LYS A 7 -14.19 16.31 2.03
C LYS A 7 -15.23 15.29 2.49
N GLU A 8 -15.71 14.44 1.60
CA GLU A 8 -16.87 13.58 1.85
C GLU A 8 -16.52 12.25 2.52
N VAL A 9 -15.25 11.83 2.46
CA VAL A 9 -14.78 10.57 3.05
C VAL A 9 -13.74 10.83 4.15
N LEU A 10 -12.57 11.35 3.78
CA LEU A 10 -11.42 11.36 4.70
C LEU A 10 -11.63 12.33 5.87
N GLN A 11 -12.11 13.55 5.60
CA GLN A 11 -12.38 14.53 6.65
C GLN A 11 -13.51 14.07 7.57
N ARG A 12 -14.57 13.47 7.01
CA ARG A 12 -15.68 12.93 7.82
C ARG A 12 -15.23 11.80 8.74
N PHE A 13 -14.33 10.93 8.29
CA PHE A 13 -13.71 9.91 9.13
C PHE A 13 -12.98 10.58 10.31
N VAL A 14 -12.09 11.54 10.03
CA VAL A 14 -11.31 12.27 11.04
C VAL A 14 -12.22 12.97 12.06
N ASP A 15 -13.27 13.65 11.59
CA ASP A 15 -14.21 14.35 12.47
C ASP A 15 -15.03 13.37 13.33
N GLY A 16 -15.41 12.22 12.76
CA GLY A 16 -16.14 11.15 13.44
C GLY A 16 -15.33 10.56 14.60
N ILE A 17 -14.12 10.09 14.32
CA ILE A 17 -13.25 9.51 15.36
C ILE A 17 -12.89 10.56 16.44
N LYS A 18 -12.77 11.83 16.07
CA LYS A 18 -12.53 12.91 17.03
C LYS A 18 -13.73 13.13 17.95
N LYS A 19 -14.94 13.14 17.40
CA LYS A 19 -16.20 13.24 18.16
C LYS A 19 -16.36 12.07 19.13
N GLU A 20 -16.01 10.87 18.69
CA GLU A 20 -16.07 9.64 19.49
C GLU A 20 -14.85 9.44 20.40
N GLN A 21 -13.88 10.37 20.37
CA GLN A 21 -12.64 10.31 21.16
C GLN A 21 -11.81 9.04 20.90
N ILE A 22 -11.88 8.50 19.68
CA ILE A 22 -11.11 7.34 19.25
C ILE A 22 -9.75 7.82 18.73
N PRO A 23 -8.63 7.50 19.40
CA PRO A 23 -7.31 7.87 18.93
C PRO A 23 -6.95 7.05 17.68
N PHE A 24 -6.60 7.75 16.60
CA PHE A 24 -6.07 7.13 15.38
C PHE A 24 -4.77 7.83 14.98
N CYS A 25 -3.73 7.05 14.73
CA CYS A 25 -2.43 7.52 14.27
C CYS A 25 -1.85 6.47 13.34
N GLY A 26 -1.60 6.84 12.07
CA GLY A 26 -1.08 5.92 11.08
C GLY A 26 -1.67 6.18 9.69
N VAL A 27 -1.79 5.12 8.92
CA VAL A 27 -2.29 5.17 7.53
C VAL A 27 -3.75 4.78 7.52
N LEU A 28 -4.61 5.70 7.06
CA LEU A 28 -5.98 5.40 6.70
C LEU A 28 -6.05 5.10 5.20
N PHE A 29 -6.31 3.84 4.85
CA PHE A 29 -6.56 3.41 3.49
C PHE A 29 -8.06 3.24 3.29
N ALA A 30 -8.64 3.97 2.34
CA ALA A 30 -10.07 3.92 2.04
C ALA A 30 -10.29 3.20 0.70
N GLY A 31 -10.95 2.05 0.75
CA GLY A 31 -11.46 1.37 -0.45
C GLY A 31 -12.70 2.10 -0.95
N LEU A 32 -12.66 2.62 -2.19
CA LEU A 32 -13.72 3.47 -2.74
C LEU A 32 -14.29 2.88 -4.02
N ILE A 33 -15.60 3.01 -4.20
CA ILE A 33 -16.28 2.82 -5.47
C ILE A 33 -16.90 4.14 -5.94
N PHE A 34 -16.76 4.46 -7.22
CA PHE A 34 -17.44 5.61 -7.82
C PHE A 34 -18.79 5.20 -8.37
N THR A 35 -19.83 5.86 -7.87
CA THR A 35 -21.22 5.69 -8.33
C THR A 35 -21.69 6.97 -9.04
N PRO A 36 -22.82 6.94 -9.77
CA PRO A 36 -23.43 8.16 -10.28
C PRO A 36 -23.72 9.21 -9.19
N GLY A 37 -23.97 8.77 -7.95
CA GLY A 37 -24.18 9.64 -6.78
C GLY A 37 -22.88 10.05 -6.04
N GLY A 38 -21.70 9.80 -6.61
CA GLY A 38 -20.41 10.14 -6.02
C GLY A 38 -19.66 8.95 -5.40
N PRO A 39 -18.52 9.20 -4.73
CA PRO A 39 -17.71 8.16 -4.11
C PRO A 39 -18.42 7.55 -2.90
N LYS A 40 -18.38 6.23 -2.80
CA LYS A 40 -18.87 5.46 -1.64
C LYS A 40 -17.72 4.64 -1.07
N VAL A 41 -17.65 4.58 0.26
CA VAL A 41 -16.69 3.75 0.97
C VAL A 41 -17.16 2.30 0.94
N LEU A 42 -16.28 1.40 0.51
CA LEU A 42 -16.47 -0.04 0.65
C LEU A 42 -15.93 -0.51 2.00
N GLU A 43 -14.71 -0.10 2.32
CA GLU A 43 -14.00 -0.49 3.53
C GLU A 43 -12.93 0.53 3.93
N PHE A 44 -12.50 0.45 5.19
CA PHE A 44 -11.30 1.12 5.68
C PHE A 44 -10.28 0.08 6.17
N ASN A 45 -9.03 0.33 5.85
CA ASN A 45 -7.88 -0.38 6.40
C ASN A 45 -7.01 0.61 7.19
N CYS A 46 -6.55 0.19 8.36
CA CYS A 46 -5.75 1.02 9.28
C CYS A 46 -4.23 0.87 9.05
N ARG A 47 -3.85 0.52 7.82
CA ARG A 47 -2.48 0.18 7.42
C ARG A 47 -2.31 0.42 5.92
N PHE A 48 -1.07 0.34 5.47
CA PHE A 48 -0.72 0.31 4.05
C PHE A 48 -1.32 -0.91 3.34
N GLY A 49 -1.89 -0.70 2.14
CA GLY A 49 -2.41 -1.77 1.28
C GLY A 49 -1.30 -2.65 0.71
N ASP A 50 -1.59 -3.92 0.45
CA ASP A 50 -0.72 -4.82 -0.31
C ASP A 50 -1.60 -5.45 -1.39
N PRO A 51 -1.33 -5.23 -2.70
CA PRO A 51 -0.08 -4.73 -3.30
C PRO A 51 -0.02 -3.22 -3.62
N GLU A 52 -0.93 -2.39 -3.11
CA GLU A 52 -1.00 -0.98 -3.48
C GLU A 52 0.26 -0.20 -3.10
N THR A 53 0.86 -0.53 -1.95
CA THR A 53 2.07 0.13 -1.43
C THR A 53 3.24 0.00 -2.40
N GLN A 54 3.39 -1.15 -3.04
CA GLN A 54 4.45 -1.43 -4.01
C GLN A 54 4.33 -0.55 -5.26
N SER A 55 3.12 -0.02 -5.57
CA SER A 55 2.92 0.95 -6.65
C SER A 55 3.04 2.40 -6.18
N ILE A 56 2.68 2.69 -4.93
CA ILE A 56 2.67 4.05 -4.38
C ILE A 56 4.06 4.48 -3.91
N MET A 57 4.78 3.62 -3.18
CA MET A 57 6.06 3.97 -2.54
C MET A 57 7.15 4.40 -3.53
N PRO A 58 7.31 3.78 -4.72
CA PRO A 58 8.28 4.25 -5.71
C PRO A 58 8.00 5.65 -6.25
N LEU A 59 6.77 6.17 -6.07
CA LEU A 59 6.38 7.51 -6.46
C LEU A 59 6.60 8.54 -5.36
N VAL A 60 6.93 8.13 -4.13
CA VAL A 60 7.25 9.04 -3.04
C VAL A 60 8.64 9.64 -3.30
N ALA A 61 8.69 10.96 -3.55
CA ALA A 61 9.93 11.68 -3.81
C ALA A 61 10.55 12.27 -2.54
N GLY A 62 9.75 12.51 -1.50
CA GLY A 62 10.20 13.02 -0.21
C GLY A 62 10.71 11.95 0.76
N ASP A 63 11.18 12.38 1.92
CA ASP A 63 11.61 11.49 3.01
C ASP A 63 10.39 10.89 3.73
N LEU A 64 10.07 9.64 3.38
CA LEU A 64 8.98 8.89 4.00
C LEU A 64 9.20 8.69 5.50
N LEU A 65 10.45 8.47 5.95
CA LEU A 65 10.74 8.26 7.37
C LEU A 65 10.41 9.49 8.19
N GLN A 66 10.74 10.69 7.70
CA GLN A 66 10.36 11.95 8.35
C GLN A 66 8.85 12.10 8.48
N MET A 67 8.08 11.73 7.44
CA MET A 67 6.62 11.78 7.48
C MET A 67 6.03 10.76 8.46
N LEU A 68 6.56 9.54 8.49
CA LEU A 68 6.14 8.51 9.44
C LEU A 68 6.47 8.89 10.88
N LYS A 69 7.65 9.46 11.13
CA LYS A 69 8.05 9.98 12.43
C LYS A 69 7.12 11.11 12.88
N ALA A 70 6.88 12.09 12.02
CA ALA A 70 5.95 13.18 12.32
C ALA A 70 4.52 12.69 12.59
N CYS A 71 4.08 11.63 11.92
CA CYS A 71 2.82 10.95 12.23
C CYS A 71 2.83 10.39 13.65
N ALA A 72 3.84 9.59 14.00
CA ALA A 72 3.99 9.01 15.33
C ALA A 72 4.07 10.09 16.45
N ASP A 73 4.72 11.21 16.18
CA ASP A 73 4.86 12.34 17.10
C ASP A 73 3.61 13.25 17.14
N LYS A 74 2.56 12.96 16.34
CA LYS A 74 1.35 13.79 16.19
C LYS A 74 1.62 15.21 15.68
N ASP A 75 2.68 15.39 14.90
CA ASP A 75 3.14 16.65 14.32
C ASP A 75 3.05 16.66 12.79
N LEU A 76 1.95 16.15 12.23
CA LEU A 76 1.73 16.15 10.78
C LEU A 76 1.27 17.48 10.21
N SER A 77 0.89 18.43 11.06
CA SER A 77 0.32 19.71 10.62
C SER A 77 1.30 20.46 9.71
N GLY A 78 0.82 20.95 8.57
CA GLY A 78 1.62 21.71 7.61
C GLY A 78 2.66 20.90 6.82
N ARG A 79 2.90 19.63 7.16
CA ARG A 79 3.83 18.77 6.44
C ARG A 79 3.21 18.26 5.15
N LYS A 80 4.01 18.17 4.09
CA LYS A 80 3.61 17.67 2.78
C LYS A 80 4.58 16.59 2.34
N LEU A 81 4.03 15.50 1.84
CA LEU A 81 4.83 14.47 1.18
C LEU A 81 4.85 14.76 -0.31
N GLU A 82 6.05 14.90 -0.88
CA GLU A 82 6.22 15.11 -2.31
C GLU A 82 6.03 13.80 -3.06
N ILE A 83 5.18 13.83 -4.09
CA ILE A 83 4.85 12.68 -4.93
C ILE A 83 5.25 13.01 -6.37
N SER A 84 5.99 12.09 -6.99
CA SER A 84 6.39 12.11 -8.39
C SER A 84 5.18 12.06 -9.33
N ARG A 85 5.30 12.70 -10.49
CA ARG A 85 4.29 12.62 -11.57
C ARG A 85 4.44 11.37 -12.46
N LYS A 86 5.40 10.50 -12.16
CA LYS A 86 5.58 9.24 -12.87
C LYS A 86 4.42 8.28 -12.61
N THR A 87 4.30 7.26 -13.46
CA THR A 87 3.39 6.14 -13.25
C THR A 87 4.18 4.93 -12.78
N CYS A 88 3.65 4.19 -11.81
CA CYS A 88 4.18 2.91 -11.35
C CYS A 88 3.03 1.89 -11.35
N VAL A 89 3.34 0.66 -11.75
CA VAL A 89 2.40 -0.47 -11.79
C VAL A 89 3.06 -1.64 -11.08
N SER A 90 2.32 -2.26 -10.16
CA SER A 90 2.71 -3.51 -9.50
C SER A 90 1.97 -4.69 -10.12
N VAL A 91 2.69 -5.78 -10.34
CA VAL A 91 2.13 -7.06 -10.81
C VAL A 91 2.52 -8.12 -9.79
N VAL A 92 1.52 -8.81 -9.23
CA VAL A 92 1.73 -9.90 -8.28
C VAL A 92 1.85 -11.21 -9.06
N LEU A 93 2.95 -11.94 -8.80
CA LEU A 93 3.13 -13.31 -9.29
C LEU A 93 2.64 -14.27 -8.19
N ALA A 94 1.45 -14.83 -8.38
CA ALA A 94 0.87 -15.79 -7.45
C ALA A 94 1.24 -17.24 -7.82
N SER A 95 1.36 -18.10 -6.81
CA SER A 95 1.55 -19.54 -7.02
C SER A 95 0.25 -20.17 -7.58
N GLY A 96 0.39 -21.26 -8.34
CA GLY A 96 -0.77 -22.02 -8.81
C GLY A 96 -1.63 -22.48 -7.63
N GLY A 97 -2.95 -22.41 -7.78
CA GLY A 97 -3.91 -22.72 -6.71
C GLY A 97 -4.24 -21.57 -5.75
N TYR A 98 -3.64 -20.39 -5.89
CA TYR A 98 -4.06 -19.19 -5.14
C TYR A 98 -5.51 -18.78 -5.50
N PRO A 99 -6.34 -18.31 -4.55
CA PRO A 99 -6.04 -18.05 -3.13
C PRO A 99 -6.21 -19.25 -2.19
N GLU A 100 -6.80 -20.36 -2.66
CA GLU A 100 -7.28 -21.42 -1.77
C GLU A 100 -6.18 -22.39 -1.31
N ASN A 101 -5.37 -22.88 -2.24
CA ASN A 101 -4.33 -23.88 -1.97
C ASN A 101 -3.07 -23.59 -2.80
N PRO A 102 -2.30 -22.53 -2.46
CA PRO A 102 -1.13 -22.14 -3.22
C PRO A 102 -0.02 -23.19 -3.11
N GLU A 103 0.47 -23.64 -4.25
CA GLU A 103 1.60 -24.58 -4.33
C GLU A 103 2.89 -23.96 -3.76
N LYS A 104 3.61 -24.74 -2.95
CA LYS A 104 4.85 -24.33 -2.28
C LYS A 104 6.04 -25.14 -2.78
N GLY A 105 7.25 -24.63 -2.54
CA GLY A 105 8.51 -25.30 -2.85
C GLY A 105 8.89 -25.27 -4.34
N LYS A 106 8.17 -24.53 -5.17
CA LYS A 106 8.53 -24.37 -6.60
C LYS A 106 9.70 -23.41 -6.72
N GLU A 107 10.71 -23.80 -7.50
CA GLU A 107 11.90 -22.99 -7.74
C GLU A 107 11.54 -21.65 -8.42
N ILE A 108 12.12 -20.56 -7.93
CA ILE A 108 11.98 -19.21 -8.50
C ILE A 108 13.31 -18.85 -9.17
N THR A 109 13.29 -18.75 -10.49
CA THR A 109 14.46 -18.38 -11.30
C THR A 109 14.30 -16.96 -11.86
N GLY A 110 15.39 -16.37 -12.38
CA GLY A 110 15.34 -15.06 -13.05
C GLY A 110 15.45 -13.82 -12.16
N LEU A 111 15.45 -13.97 -10.82
CA LEU A 111 15.56 -12.85 -9.86
C LEU A 111 16.85 -12.02 -10.02
N TYR A 112 17.92 -12.60 -10.56
CA TYR A 112 19.19 -11.90 -10.83
C TYR A 112 19.26 -11.24 -12.21
N LYS A 113 18.19 -11.34 -13.03
CA LYS A 113 18.12 -10.80 -14.39
C LYS A 113 17.01 -9.75 -14.53
N VAL A 114 16.70 -9.04 -13.44
CA VAL A 114 15.68 -7.99 -13.41
C VAL A 114 16.17 -6.78 -14.22
N PRO A 115 15.38 -6.27 -15.19
CA PRO A 115 15.78 -5.13 -15.99
C PRO A 115 15.88 -3.85 -15.16
N ALA A 116 16.72 -2.91 -15.60
CA ALA A 116 16.85 -1.61 -14.96
C ALA A 116 15.49 -0.88 -14.92
N GLY A 117 15.15 -0.32 -13.75
CA GLY A 117 13.89 0.39 -13.53
C GLY A 117 12.73 -0.50 -13.06
N ALA A 118 12.89 -1.83 -13.07
CA ALA A 118 11.96 -2.73 -12.39
C ALA A 118 12.37 -2.91 -10.92
N LEU A 119 11.37 -3.02 -10.04
CA LEU A 119 11.54 -3.32 -8.63
C LEU A 119 10.94 -4.68 -8.35
N VAL A 120 11.65 -5.52 -7.60
CA VAL A 120 11.15 -6.82 -7.15
C VAL A 120 10.98 -6.79 -5.64
N PHE A 121 9.74 -7.01 -5.20
CA PHE A 121 9.39 -7.14 -3.80
C PHE A 121 9.08 -8.61 -3.49
N HIS A 122 9.84 -9.20 -2.58
CA HIS A 122 9.61 -10.57 -2.14
C HIS A 122 8.45 -10.62 -1.14
N ALA A 123 7.35 -11.29 -1.52
CA ALA A 123 6.24 -11.61 -0.62
C ALA A 123 6.45 -13.02 -0.02
N GLY A 124 5.65 -14.01 -0.42
CA GLY A 124 5.75 -15.40 0.03
C GLY A 124 6.87 -16.21 -0.61
N THR A 125 8.13 -15.78 -0.49
CA THR A 125 9.31 -16.53 -0.98
C THR A 125 10.17 -17.04 0.17
N VAL A 126 10.77 -18.23 0.02
CA VAL A 126 11.72 -18.79 1.00
C VAL A 126 13.09 -18.89 0.36
N LYS A 127 14.10 -18.36 1.05
CA LYS A 127 15.51 -18.51 0.64
C LYS A 127 15.98 -19.94 0.94
N LYS A 128 16.66 -20.55 -0.03
CA LYS A 128 17.41 -21.81 0.06
C LYS A 128 18.87 -21.53 -0.30
N ASP A 129 19.74 -22.51 -0.07
CA ASP A 129 21.20 -22.32 -0.23
C ASP A 129 21.57 -21.76 -1.61
N ASP A 130 20.93 -22.28 -2.67
CA ASP A 130 21.22 -21.91 -4.06
C ASP A 130 20.18 -20.99 -4.72
N GLY A 131 19.19 -20.46 -3.97
CA GLY A 131 18.16 -19.62 -4.59
C GLY A 131 16.93 -19.35 -3.74
N TYR A 132 15.78 -19.24 -4.41
CA TYR A 132 14.50 -18.99 -3.77
C TYR A 132 13.45 -20.00 -4.27
N VAL A 133 12.54 -20.37 -3.38
CA VAL A 133 11.38 -21.19 -3.71
C VAL A 133 10.10 -20.47 -3.28
N THR A 134 8.96 -20.86 -3.84
CA THR A 134 7.65 -20.40 -3.37
C THR A 134 7.42 -20.86 -1.92
N GLY A 135 7.14 -19.92 -1.02
CA GLY A 135 6.86 -20.17 0.40
C GLY A 135 5.38 -20.26 0.74
N GLY A 136 4.53 -19.83 -0.20
CA GLY A 136 3.15 -19.46 0.09
C GLY A 136 3.07 -18.15 0.88
N GLY A 137 1.98 -17.44 0.66
CA GLY A 137 1.70 -16.09 1.15
C GLY A 137 0.56 -15.51 0.34
#